data_AF-A0A938RXK1-F1
#
_entry.id   AF-A0A938RXK1-F1
#
_cell.length_a   1.000
_cell.length_b   1.000
_cell.length_c   1.000
_cell.angle_alpha   90.00
_cell.angle_beta   90.00
_cell.angle_gamma   90.00
#
_symmetry.space_group_name_H-M   'P 1'
#
loop_
_entity.id
_entity.type
_entity.pdbx_description
1 polymer ?
#
loop_
_entity_poly.entity_id
_entity_poly.type
_entity_poly.pdbx_seq_one_letter_code
_entity_poly.pdbx_strand_id
1 'polypeptide(L)'
;MRCLTAICVAGCVCVATVAMAADVPTWGRFEAALTAGADRASPVQDVSLEADFVSPSGKKTTVCGFWDGGRTWRVRFSPGEAGRWTWQSRSPQDKALDGQKGEFACVAQAGGLALQKHGPPRVSDNRWHLAHADGTPWFWLADTAWNGALLAGEKEWAAYLADRAAKGFTAVQFVTTQWRTAPVDEAGQAAYAGKERIAVDPAFYQRMDKRFDAVNAAGLAAAPVLAWAVGNELDPGTSLPEDQLLLLVRYQAARYGAHAVVWILGGDGNYRGERAEKWKRIGRAVFGDRPARPVTMHMNGQGWYVPEFRGEPWFGFVGYQSGHGDSDKALQWNVLGPPAADWKTEPHLPVINLEPNYEAHVAYQSKQPISARAVRRAAWWSVLVSPTAGVTYGCHGIWSWQKEAGVPRAHPNT
;
A
#
# COMPACT_ATOMS: atom_id res chain seq x y z
N MET A 1 81.11 -23.71 11.44
CA MET A 1 79.64 -23.88 11.63
C MET A 1 78.97 -22.55 11.28
N ARG A 2 78.24 -22.49 10.16
CA ARG A 2 77.45 -21.30 9.76
C ARG A 2 76.02 -21.51 10.26
N CYS A 3 75.53 -20.57 11.07
CA CYS A 3 74.17 -20.58 11.60
C CYS A 3 73.22 -19.94 10.56
N LEU A 4 72.26 -20.71 10.06
CA LEU A 4 71.18 -20.25 9.18
C LEU A 4 69.96 -19.93 10.05
N THR A 5 69.56 -18.66 10.07
CA THR A 5 68.32 -18.21 10.71
C THR A 5 67.17 -18.34 9.72
N ALA A 6 66.26 -19.29 9.95
CA ALA A 6 65.05 -19.45 9.16
C ALA A 6 63.96 -18.48 9.67
N ILE A 7 63.48 -17.59 8.81
CA ILE A 7 62.34 -16.71 9.07
C ILE A 7 61.08 -17.46 8.59
N CYS A 8 60.25 -17.91 9.53
CA CYS A 8 58.90 -18.41 9.23
C CYS A 8 57.95 -17.22 9.09
N VAL A 9 57.48 -16.97 7.86
CA VAL A 9 56.37 -16.05 7.59
C VAL A 9 55.06 -16.82 7.80
N ALA A 10 54.40 -16.58 8.94
CA ALA A 10 53.05 -17.09 9.18
C ALA A 10 52.03 -16.24 8.40
N GLY A 11 51.56 -16.76 7.27
CA GLY A 11 50.45 -16.16 6.53
C GLY A 11 49.14 -16.32 7.30
N CYS A 12 48.65 -15.23 7.88
CA CYS A 12 47.33 -15.19 8.50
C CYS A 12 46.27 -15.13 7.39
N VAL A 13 45.67 -16.27 7.06
CA VAL A 13 44.51 -16.33 6.18
C VAL A 13 43.31 -15.82 6.97
N CYS A 14 42.95 -14.54 6.77
CA CYS A 14 41.68 -14.00 7.23
C CYS A 14 40.53 -14.66 6.44
N VAL A 15 39.99 -15.76 6.95
CA VAL A 15 38.70 -16.27 6.48
C VAL A 15 37.64 -15.26 6.94
N ALA A 16 37.15 -14.44 6.02
CA ALA A 16 36.00 -13.58 6.28
C ALA A 16 34.79 -14.50 6.54
N THR A 17 34.42 -14.64 7.80
CA THR A 17 33.13 -15.23 8.19
C THR A 17 32.04 -14.26 7.74
N VAL A 18 31.45 -14.53 6.58
CA VAL A 18 30.19 -13.91 6.18
C VAL A 18 29.16 -14.38 7.19
N ALA A 19 28.77 -13.51 8.12
CA ALA A 19 27.63 -13.78 8.98
C ALA A 19 26.43 -14.05 8.06
N MET A 20 25.88 -15.26 8.10
CA MET A 20 24.65 -15.55 7.38
C MET A 20 23.58 -14.61 7.90
N ALA A 21 22.96 -13.85 7.00
CA ALA A 21 21.76 -13.08 7.33
C ALA A 21 20.73 -14.03 7.94
N ALA A 22 20.00 -13.57 8.96
CA ALA A 22 18.92 -14.33 9.57
C ALA A 22 17.95 -14.85 8.49
N ASP A 23 17.47 -16.08 8.66
CA ASP A 23 16.52 -16.70 7.73
C ASP A 23 15.27 -15.83 7.56
N VAL A 24 14.85 -15.64 6.30
CA VAL A 24 13.65 -14.86 5.96
C VAL A 24 12.48 -15.82 5.81
N PRO A 25 11.38 -15.70 6.56
CA PRO A 25 10.23 -16.56 6.34
C PRO A 25 9.57 -16.29 4.98
N THR A 26 8.95 -17.30 4.37
CA THR A 26 8.04 -17.09 3.23
C THR A 26 6.99 -16.05 3.59
N TRP A 27 6.75 -15.10 2.69
CA TRP A 27 5.90 -13.91 2.88
C TRP A 27 6.43 -12.87 3.87
N GLY A 28 7.56 -13.14 4.52
CA GLY A 28 8.30 -12.15 5.31
C GLY A 28 8.96 -11.07 4.45
N ARG A 29 9.81 -10.26 5.09
CA ARG A 29 10.55 -9.18 4.43
C ARG A 29 12.05 -9.45 4.50
N PHE A 30 12.67 -9.59 3.33
CA PHE A 30 14.09 -9.36 3.14
C PHE A 30 14.34 -7.86 2.96
N GLU A 31 15.43 -7.35 3.52
CA GLU A 31 15.89 -5.98 3.31
C GLU A 31 17.41 -5.94 3.19
N ALA A 32 17.90 -5.22 2.16
CA ALA A 32 19.31 -4.85 2.06
C ALA A 32 19.44 -3.33 2.09
N ALA A 33 20.37 -2.83 2.89
CA ALA A 33 20.78 -1.44 2.91
C ALA A 33 22.07 -1.27 2.09
N LEU A 34 22.06 -0.28 1.20
CA LEU A 34 23.18 0.11 0.35
C LEU A 34 23.55 1.57 0.64
N THR A 35 24.81 1.90 0.42
CA THR A 35 25.34 3.24 0.65
C THR A 35 25.74 3.88 -0.66
N ALA A 36 25.09 4.99 -1.03
CA ALA A 36 25.42 5.76 -2.23
C ALA A 36 26.84 6.30 -2.18
N GLY A 37 27.48 6.50 -3.34
CA GLY A 37 28.88 6.94 -3.44
C GLY A 37 29.10 8.38 -2.98
N ALA A 38 28.06 9.21 -3.04
CA ALA A 38 28.08 10.60 -2.63
C ALA A 38 26.69 11.05 -2.16
N ASP A 39 26.65 12.14 -1.40
CA ASP A 39 25.42 12.86 -1.12
C ASP A 39 24.85 13.48 -2.41
N ARG A 40 23.51 13.56 -2.49
CA ARG A 40 22.80 14.16 -3.62
C ARG A 40 21.87 15.23 -3.10
N ALA A 41 21.73 16.32 -3.85
CA ALA A 41 20.82 17.41 -3.50
C ALA A 41 19.35 16.99 -3.65
N SER A 42 19.03 16.11 -4.59
CA SER A 42 17.68 15.58 -4.78
C SER A 42 17.71 14.07 -5.02
N PRO A 43 17.98 13.26 -3.97
CA PRO A 43 18.27 11.83 -4.12
C PRO A 43 17.23 11.05 -4.91
N VAL A 44 15.93 11.26 -4.62
CA VAL A 44 14.83 10.59 -5.31
C VAL A 44 14.63 11.06 -6.76
N GLN A 45 15.14 12.24 -7.11
CA GLN A 45 15.08 12.77 -8.49
C GLN A 45 16.27 12.27 -9.31
N ASP A 46 17.44 12.18 -8.68
CA ASP A 46 18.72 12.06 -9.38
C ASP A 46 19.19 10.61 -9.49
N VAL A 47 18.68 9.70 -8.66
CA VAL A 47 19.15 8.31 -8.56
C VAL A 47 17.98 7.34 -8.60
N SER A 48 18.11 6.31 -9.44
CA SER A 48 17.23 5.15 -9.43
C SER A 48 17.97 3.93 -8.87
N LEU A 49 17.28 3.11 -8.09
CA LEU A 49 17.77 1.84 -7.62
C LEU A 49 16.73 0.77 -7.95
N GLU A 50 17.18 -0.33 -8.54
CA GLU A 50 16.41 -1.56 -8.68
C GLU A 50 17.21 -2.74 -8.13
N ALA A 51 16.53 -3.83 -7.81
CA ALA A 51 17.17 -5.10 -7.57
C ALA A 51 16.40 -6.24 -8.22
N ASP A 52 17.15 -7.15 -8.86
CA ASP A 52 16.63 -8.42 -9.33
C ASP A 52 16.81 -9.47 -8.24
N PHE A 53 15.73 -10.17 -7.92
CA PHE A 53 15.72 -11.33 -7.04
C PHE A 53 15.48 -12.58 -7.87
N VAL A 54 16.30 -13.61 -7.66
CA VAL A 54 16.18 -14.91 -8.32
C VAL A 54 15.83 -15.96 -7.26
N SER A 55 14.67 -16.58 -7.46
CA SER A 55 14.13 -17.65 -6.62
C SER A 55 14.91 -18.97 -6.77
N PRO A 56 14.72 -19.93 -5.85
CA PRO A 56 15.29 -21.27 -5.98
C PRO A 56 14.88 -21.97 -7.28
N SER A 57 13.64 -21.76 -7.75
CA SER A 57 13.12 -22.24 -9.03
C SER A 57 13.66 -21.50 -10.27
N GLY A 58 14.48 -20.46 -10.10
CA GLY A 58 15.05 -19.67 -11.19
C GLY A 58 14.14 -18.54 -11.70
N LYS A 59 12.93 -18.38 -11.15
CA LYS A 59 12.08 -17.22 -11.45
C LYS A 59 12.75 -15.93 -10.98
N LYS A 60 12.84 -14.96 -11.89
CA LYS A 60 13.36 -13.62 -11.65
C LYS A 60 12.23 -12.63 -11.35
N THR A 61 12.42 -11.78 -10.34
CA THR A 61 11.51 -10.67 -9.99
C THR A 61 12.32 -9.41 -9.76
N THR A 62 11.96 -8.31 -10.43
CA THR A 62 12.61 -7.01 -10.25
C THR A 62 11.76 -6.13 -9.34
N VAL A 63 12.39 -5.47 -8.38
CA VAL A 63 11.74 -4.47 -7.51
C VAL A 63 12.52 -3.17 -7.51
N CYS A 64 11.81 -2.06 -7.33
CA CYS A 64 12.45 -0.76 -7.09
C CYS A 64 13.00 -0.71 -5.65
N GLY A 65 14.16 -0.07 -5.49
CA GLY A 65 14.66 0.40 -4.21
C GLY A 65 14.18 1.83 -3.92
N PHE A 66 14.50 2.31 -2.73
CA PHE A 66 14.12 3.65 -2.28
C PHE A 66 15.21 4.30 -1.45
N TRP A 67 15.25 5.63 -1.48
CA TRP A 67 16.13 6.43 -0.64
C TRP A 67 15.58 6.52 0.79
N ASP A 68 16.42 6.32 1.80
CA ASP A 68 16.04 6.28 3.21
C ASP A 68 16.77 7.33 4.07
N GLY A 69 17.24 8.41 3.44
CA GLY A 69 17.94 9.50 4.12
C GLY A 69 19.46 9.44 4.00
N GLY A 70 20.10 10.61 3.93
CA GLY A 70 21.54 10.75 3.72
C GLY A 70 22.00 9.97 2.48
N ARG A 71 22.94 9.05 2.66
CA ARG A 71 23.45 8.16 1.60
C ARG A 71 22.80 6.78 1.60
N THR A 72 21.81 6.54 2.46
CA THR A 72 21.20 5.22 2.63
C THR A 72 20.14 4.98 1.57
N TRP A 73 20.27 3.86 0.88
CA TRP A 73 19.26 3.33 -0.02
C TRP A 73 18.91 1.91 0.42
N ARG A 74 17.67 1.49 0.15
CA ARG A 74 17.21 0.16 0.53
C ARG A 74 16.49 -0.53 -0.61
N VAL A 75 16.59 -1.85 -0.62
CA VAL A 75 15.71 -2.73 -1.40
C VAL A 75 15.00 -3.67 -0.44
N ARG A 76 13.68 -3.78 -0.58
CA ARG A 76 12.84 -4.69 0.20
C ARG A 76 12.18 -5.69 -0.71
N PHE A 77 12.12 -6.95 -0.29
CA PHE A 77 11.50 -8.02 -1.06
C PHE A 77 10.77 -9.00 -0.16
N SER A 78 9.63 -9.54 -0.61
CA SER A 78 8.89 -10.58 0.10
C SER A 78 8.97 -11.90 -0.68
N PRO A 79 9.79 -12.87 -0.23
CA PRO A 79 9.97 -14.14 -0.93
C PRO A 79 8.75 -15.04 -0.78
N GLY A 80 8.37 -15.71 -1.87
CA GLY A 80 7.22 -16.62 -1.89
C GLY A 80 7.55 -18.10 -2.01
N GLU A 81 8.82 -18.44 -1.98
CA GLU A 81 9.32 -19.79 -2.19
C GLU A 81 10.44 -20.05 -1.18
N ALA A 82 10.37 -21.17 -0.46
CA ALA A 82 11.42 -21.58 0.46
C ALA A 82 12.66 -22.06 -0.31
N GLY A 83 13.85 -21.78 0.22
CA GLY A 83 15.14 -22.11 -0.39
C GLY A 83 16.06 -20.90 -0.52
N ARG A 84 17.18 -21.07 -1.23
CA ARG A 84 18.19 -20.01 -1.42
C ARG A 84 17.74 -19.03 -2.50
N TRP A 85 17.66 -17.76 -2.13
CA TRP A 85 17.46 -16.64 -3.04
C TRP A 85 18.76 -15.90 -3.27
N THR A 86 18.94 -15.37 -4.48
CA THR A 86 20.04 -14.44 -4.79
C THR A 86 19.50 -13.13 -5.29
N TRP A 87 20.25 -12.05 -5.12
CA TRP A 87 19.87 -10.75 -5.65
C TRP A 87 21.05 -9.95 -6.17
N GLN A 88 20.76 -9.02 -7.08
CA GLN A 88 21.71 -8.05 -7.60
C GLN A 88 21.03 -6.70 -7.84
N SER A 89 21.65 -5.61 -7.40
CA SER A 89 21.18 -4.24 -7.63
C SER A 89 21.62 -3.67 -8.98
N ARG A 90 20.86 -2.69 -9.46
CA ARG A 90 21.20 -1.80 -10.58
C ARG A 90 20.96 -0.36 -10.21
N SER A 91 21.95 0.49 -10.48
CA SER A 91 21.82 1.93 -10.33
C SER A 91 22.78 2.63 -11.31
N PRO A 92 22.34 2.95 -12.54
CA PRO A 92 23.21 3.54 -13.55
C PRO A 92 23.86 4.86 -13.12
N GLN A 93 23.21 5.61 -12.24
CA GLN A 93 23.63 6.94 -11.78
C GLN A 93 24.62 6.90 -10.60
N ASP A 94 24.76 5.76 -9.91
CA ASP A 94 25.63 5.64 -8.73
C ASP A 94 26.33 4.27 -8.67
N LYS A 95 27.65 4.26 -8.92
CA LYS A 95 28.45 3.04 -8.96
C LYS A 95 28.62 2.33 -7.61
N ALA A 96 28.40 3.02 -6.49
CA ALA A 96 28.41 2.36 -5.19
C ALA A 96 27.13 1.56 -4.94
N LEU A 97 26.02 1.93 -5.60
CA LEU A 97 24.76 1.22 -5.55
C LEU A 97 24.61 0.16 -6.65
N ASP A 98 25.35 0.30 -7.76
CA ASP A 98 25.27 -0.57 -8.94
C ASP A 98 25.99 -1.91 -8.71
N GLY A 99 25.39 -3.01 -9.19
CA GLY A 99 26.02 -4.33 -9.21
C GLY A 99 26.28 -4.98 -7.85
N GLN A 100 25.76 -4.41 -6.75
CA GLN A 100 25.83 -5.03 -5.43
C GLN A 100 25.03 -6.32 -5.43
N LYS A 101 25.54 -7.36 -4.77
CA LYS A 101 24.94 -8.69 -4.81
C LYS A 101 24.91 -9.34 -3.44
N GLY A 102 23.98 -10.24 -3.24
CA GLY A 102 23.90 -11.03 -2.03
C GLY A 102 22.94 -12.21 -2.17
N GLU A 103 22.76 -12.90 -1.06
CA GLU A 103 21.86 -14.04 -0.97
C GLU A 103 21.25 -14.13 0.42
N PHE A 104 20.13 -14.84 0.51
CA PHE A 104 19.49 -15.16 1.79
C PHE A 104 18.76 -16.49 1.68
N ALA A 105 18.59 -17.17 2.81
CA ALA A 105 17.75 -18.35 2.91
C ALA A 105 16.30 -17.91 3.20
N CYS A 106 15.36 -18.43 2.42
CA CYS A 106 13.94 -18.34 2.69
C CYS A 106 13.45 -19.63 3.38
N VAL A 107 12.83 -19.52 4.54
CA VAL A 107 12.31 -20.68 5.30
C VAL A 107 10.80 -20.73 5.26
N ALA A 108 10.23 -21.92 5.17
CA ALA A 108 8.78 -22.09 5.11
C ALA A 108 8.12 -21.63 6.43
N GLN A 109 7.14 -20.73 6.31
CA GLN A 109 6.36 -20.24 7.44
C GLN A 109 5.15 -21.18 7.68
N ALA A 110 5.30 -22.17 8.55
CA ALA A 110 4.25 -23.18 8.80
C ALA A 110 3.12 -22.72 9.75
N GLY A 111 3.26 -21.56 10.41
CA GLY A 111 2.31 -21.07 11.41
C GLY A 111 2.24 -19.55 11.51
N GLY A 112 1.45 -19.05 12.48
CA GLY A 112 1.22 -17.62 12.68
C GLY A 112 -0.12 -17.15 12.13
N LEU A 113 -0.23 -15.85 11.87
CA LEU A 113 -1.46 -15.19 11.40
C LEU A 113 -1.75 -15.59 9.94
N ALA A 114 -3.00 -15.40 9.50
CA ALA A 114 -3.46 -15.84 8.18
C ALA A 114 -2.56 -15.34 7.03
N LEU A 115 -2.11 -14.07 7.07
CA LEU A 115 -1.22 -13.48 6.08
C LEU A 115 0.19 -14.10 6.05
N GLN A 116 0.68 -14.60 7.18
CA GLN A 116 1.97 -15.27 7.28
C GLN A 116 1.89 -16.72 6.81
N LYS A 117 0.77 -17.39 7.09
CA LYS A 117 0.54 -18.79 6.72
C LYS A 117 0.19 -18.96 5.24
N HIS A 118 -0.78 -18.19 4.77
CA HIS A 118 -1.38 -18.34 3.44
C HIS A 118 -0.79 -17.36 2.42
N GLY A 119 -0.07 -16.35 2.92
CA GLY A 119 0.53 -15.29 2.12
C GLY A 119 -0.38 -14.08 1.92
N PRO A 120 0.14 -13.07 1.22
CA PRO A 120 -0.53 -11.80 0.98
C PRO A 120 -1.75 -11.97 0.05
N PRO A 121 -2.74 -11.06 0.11
CA PRO A 121 -3.89 -11.10 -0.79
C PRO A 121 -3.48 -10.95 -2.26
N ARG A 122 -4.22 -11.62 -3.14
CA ARG A 122 -4.15 -11.57 -4.61
C ARG A 122 -5.56 -11.62 -5.19
N VAL A 123 -5.70 -11.24 -6.46
CA VAL A 123 -6.91 -11.54 -7.24
C VAL A 123 -6.95 -13.05 -7.49
N SER A 124 -8.11 -13.66 -7.27
CA SER A 124 -8.30 -15.10 -7.53
C SER A 124 -8.14 -15.43 -9.01
N ASP A 125 -7.85 -16.70 -9.33
CA ASP A 125 -7.60 -17.10 -10.73
C ASP A 125 -8.84 -16.94 -11.63
N ASN A 126 -10.04 -17.07 -11.05
CA ASN A 126 -11.31 -16.80 -11.73
C ASN A 126 -11.72 -15.31 -11.71
N ARG A 127 -10.93 -14.44 -11.07
CA ARG A 127 -11.10 -12.97 -10.98
C ARG A 127 -12.42 -12.48 -10.38
N TRP A 128 -13.14 -13.33 -9.66
CA TRP A 128 -14.38 -12.94 -8.97
C TRP A 128 -14.17 -12.47 -7.54
N HIS A 129 -13.10 -12.91 -6.91
CA HIS A 129 -12.86 -12.72 -5.48
C HIS A 129 -11.39 -12.36 -5.22
N LEU A 130 -11.08 -12.12 -3.96
CA LEU A 130 -9.71 -12.09 -3.48
C LEU A 130 -9.38 -13.42 -2.78
N ALA A 131 -8.12 -13.79 -2.83
CA ALA A 131 -7.58 -14.98 -2.18
C ALA A 131 -6.20 -14.67 -1.62
N HIS A 132 -5.75 -15.46 -0.66
CA HIS A 132 -4.35 -15.50 -0.28
C HIS A 132 -3.48 -16.06 -1.42
N ALA A 133 -2.16 -15.91 -1.29
CA ALA A 133 -1.20 -16.38 -2.29
C ALA A 133 -1.35 -17.88 -2.60
N ASP A 134 -1.64 -18.70 -1.59
CA ASP A 134 -1.87 -20.14 -1.74
C ASP A 134 -3.26 -20.53 -2.32
N GLY A 135 -4.13 -19.55 -2.59
CA GLY A 135 -5.48 -19.76 -3.10
C GLY A 135 -6.59 -19.85 -2.04
N THR A 136 -6.25 -19.84 -0.75
CA THR A 136 -7.24 -19.78 0.34
C THR A 136 -8.11 -18.52 0.18
N PRO A 137 -9.46 -18.60 0.26
CA PRO A 137 -10.31 -17.42 0.13
C PRO A 137 -9.95 -16.32 1.14
N TRP A 138 -9.92 -15.07 0.68
CA TRP A 138 -9.67 -13.91 1.54
C TRP A 138 -10.76 -12.87 1.30
N PHE A 139 -11.61 -12.69 2.30
CA PHE A 139 -12.70 -11.72 2.24
C PHE A 139 -12.19 -10.34 2.67
N TRP A 140 -12.39 -9.32 1.84
CA TRP A 140 -12.07 -7.94 2.21
C TRP A 140 -13.12 -7.45 3.21
N LEU A 141 -12.73 -7.36 4.48
CA LEU A 141 -13.47 -6.66 5.51
C LEU A 141 -12.54 -5.61 6.07
N ALA A 142 -12.64 -4.38 5.55
CA ALA A 142 -11.76 -3.29 5.95
C ALA A 142 -12.44 -2.29 6.88
N ASP A 143 -11.66 -1.64 7.73
CA ASP A 143 -12.07 -0.42 8.42
C ASP A 143 -11.40 0.79 7.76
N THR A 144 -12.05 1.95 7.84
CA THR A 144 -11.51 3.23 7.37
C THR A 144 -10.88 4.01 8.52
N ALA A 145 -9.57 4.17 8.47
CA ALA A 145 -8.80 5.06 9.33
C ALA A 145 -7.92 6.00 8.49
N TRP A 146 -8.55 6.85 7.63
CA TRP A 146 -7.84 7.73 6.69
C TRP A 146 -6.63 8.43 7.33
N ASN A 147 -6.83 9.08 8.48
CA ASN A 147 -5.75 9.76 9.22
C ASN A 147 -5.01 8.90 10.24
N GLY A 148 -5.44 7.67 10.50
CA GLY A 148 -4.92 6.89 11.62
C GLY A 148 -3.41 6.68 11.53
N ALA A 149 -2.91 6.31 10.36
CA ALA A 149 -1.47 6.13 10.16
C ALA A 149 -0.65 7.44 10.23
N LEU A 150 -1.29 8.60 10.01
CA LEU A 150 -0.65 9.91 10.12
C LEU A 150 -0.66 10.45 11.56
N LEU A 151 -1.76 10.31 12.29
CA LEU A 151 -1.99 11.07 13.52
C LEU A 151 -1.93 10.22 14.81
N ALA A 152 -2.04 8.90 14.70
CA ALA A 152 -2.05 8.04 15.88
C ALA A 152 -0.68 7.99 16.55
N GLY A 153 -0.64 8.07 17.88
CA GLY A 153 0.52 7.58 18.63
C GLY A 153 0.71 6.07 18.43
N GLU A 154 1.91 5.53 18.68
CA GLU A 154 2.19 4.09 18.53
C GLU A 154 1.23 3.21 19.36
N LYS A 155 0.94 3.61 20.61
CA LYS A 155 0.00 2.89 21.49
C LYS A 155 -1.45 2.96 21.01
N GLU A 156 -1.89 4.13 20.55
CA GLU A 156 -3.25 4.34 20.02
C GLU A 156 -3.46 3.48 18.77
N TRP A 157 -2.47 3.46 17.86
CA TRP A 157 -2.50 2.64 16.66
C TRP A 157 -2.55 1.15 16.98
N ALA A 158 -1.71 0.67 17.90
CA ALA A 158 -1.72 -0.73 18.32
C ALA A 158 -3.06 -1.14 18.96
N ALA A 159 -3.65 -0.29 19.81
CA ALA A 159 -4.95 -0.56 20.43
C ALA A 159 -6.08 -0.63 19.39
N TYR A 160 -6.08 0.29 18.41
CA TYR A 160 -7.01 0.27 17.29
C TYR A 160 -6.91 -1.01 16.46
N LEU A 161 -5.69 -1.41 16.08
CA LEU A 161 -5.46 -2.61 15.28
C LEU A 161 -5.87 -3.88 16.03
N ALA A 162 -5.58 -3.97 17.33
CA ALA A 162 -6.00 -5.10 18.16
C ALA A 162 -7.53 -5.21 18.23
N ASP A 163 -8.22 -4.08 18.38
CA ASP A 163 -9.69 -4.04 18.35
C ASP A 163 -10.24 -4.49 16.97
N ARG A 164 -9.60 -4.07 15.86
CA ARG A 164 -10.05 -4.46 14.52
C ARG A 164 -9.80 -5.93 14.23
N ALA A 165 -8.64 -6.45 14.63
CA ALA A 165 -8.36 -7.87 14.57
C ALA A 165 -9.37 -8.69 15.40
N ALA A 166 -9.68 -8.27 16.62
CA ALA A 166 -10.67 -8.94 17.48
C ALA A 166 -12.09 -8.94 16.90
N LYS A 167 -12.43 -7.93 16.07
CA LYS A 167 -13.71 -7.83 15.36
C LYS A 167 -13.71 -8.56 14.00
N GLY A 168 -12.61 -9.21 13.63
CA GLY A 168 -12.51 -10.00 12.41
C GLY A 168 -12.27 -9.19 11.13
N PHE A 169 -11.90 -7.90 11.25
CA PHE A 169 -11.42 -7.16 10.08
C PHE A 169 -10.19 -7.85 9.50
N THR A 170 -10.01 -7.73 8.18
CA THR A 170 -8.89 -8.32 7.44
C THR A 170 -7.98 -7.25 6.84
N ALA A 171 -8.43 -6.00 6.74
CA ALA A 171 -7.64 -4.90 6.21
C ALA A 171 -7.95 -3.55 6.89
N VAL A 172 -7.07 -2.57 6.68
CA VAL A 172 -7.29 -1.18 7.14
C VAL A 172 -6.91 -0.22 6.02
N GLN A 173 -7.84 0.69 5.68
CA GLN A 173 -7.64 1.76 4.73
C GLN A 173 -7.11 3.02 5.41
N PHE A 174 -6.04 3.62 4.87
CA PHE A 174 -5.45 4.87 5.38
C PHE A 174 -4.72 5.64 4.26
N VAL A 175 -4.43 6.93 4.48
CA VAL A 175 -3.60 7.71 3.54
C VAL A 175 -2.12 7.67 3.92
N THR A 176 -1.23 7.81 2.94
CA THR A 176 0.23 7.74 3.12
C THR A 176 0.96 9.04 2.79
N THR A 177 0.22 10.12 2.60
CA THR A 177 0.74 11.47 2.35
C THR A 177 0.04 12.49 3.24
N GLN A 178 0.52 13.74 3.23
CA GLN A 178 -0.30 14.85 3.71
C GLN A 178 -1.65 14.85 3.00
N TRP A 179 -2.70 15.25 3.73
CA TRP A 179 -4.08 15.22 3.26
C TRP A 179 -4.87 16.41 3.78
N ARG A 180 -5.95 16.80 3.08
CA ARG A 180 -6.80 17.97 3.42
C ARG A 180 -7.21 18.08 4.90
N THR A 181 -7.35 16.96 5.63
CA THR A 181 -7.73 16.96 7.05
C THR A 181 -6.54 16.75 8.01
N ALA A 182 -5.37 16.36 7.50
CA ALA A 182 -4.11 16.15 8.22
C ALA A 182 -2.92 16.59 7.35
N PRO A 183 -2.55 17.89 7.35
CA PRO A 183 -1.48 18.41 6.49
C PRO A 183 -0.08 17.95 6.89
N VAL A 184 0.06 17.46 8.12
CA VAL A 184 1.28 16.91 8.69
C VAL A 184 0.90 15.72 9.57
N ASP A 185 1.88 14.86 9.82
CA ASP A 185 1.75 13.74 10.74
C ASP A 185 1.85 14.17 12.21
N GLU A 186 1.87 13.18 13.11
CA GLU A 186 1.98 13.35 14.56
C GLU A 186 3.26 14.04 15.01
N ALA A 187 4.31 14.04 14.17
CA ALA A 187 5.57 14.74 14.41
C ALA A 187 5.63 16.13 13.75
N GLY A 188 4.55 16.56 13.10
CA GLY A 188 4.50 17.85 12.41
C GLY A 188 5.21 17.86 11.07
N GLN A 189 5.45 16.70 10.45
CA GLN A 189 6.12 16.58 9.16
C GLN A 189 5.14 16.21 8.03
N ALA A 190 5.39 16.73 6.83
CA ALA A 190 4.68 16.33 5.62
C ALA A 190 5.46 15.22 4.88
N ALA A 191 4.79 14.45 4.03
CA ALA A 191 5.45 13.36 3.31
C ALA A 191 6.48 13.85 2.29
N TYR A 192 6.26 15.04 1.73
CA TYR A 192 7.17 15.69 0.81
C TYR A 192 6.96 17.21 0.80
N ALA A 193 7.95 17.94 0.30
CA ALA A 193 7.86 19.36 -0.04
C ALA A 193 8.08 19.58 -1.55
N GLY A 194 7.65 20.74 -2.06
CA GLY A 194 7.79 21.09 -3.49
C GLY A 194 6.64 20.57 -4.37
N LYS A 195 6.60 21.06 -5.62
CA LYS A 195 5.61 20.67 -6.64
C LYS A 195 6.28 20.15 -7.91
N GLU A 196 7.12 20.98 -8.54
CA GLU A 196 7.82 20.63 -9.79
C GLU A 196 9.00 19.68 -9.60
N ARG A 197 9.63 19.72 -8.42
CA ARG A 197 10.63 18.75 -7.97
C ARG A 197 10.36 18.46 -6.50
N ILE A 198 9.70 17.35 -6.23
CA ILE A 198 9.40 16.96 -4.85
C ILE A 198 10.68 16.55 -4.11
N ALA A 199 10.73 16.92 -2.83
CA ALA A 199 11.70 16.44 -1.86
C ALA A 199 10.94 15.60 -0.82
N VAL A 200 11.09 14.29 -0.90
CA VAL A 200 10.50 13.34 0.07
C VAL A 200 11.16 13.50 1.44
N ASP A 201 10.37 13.38 2.51
CA ASP A 201 10.86 13.34 3.89
C ASP A 201 11.04 11.88 4.38
N PRO A 202 12.27 11.37 4.52
CA PRO A 202 12.51 10.01 4.99
C PRO A 202 12.00 9.77 6.42
N ALA A 203 12.04 10.78 7.31
CA ALA A 203 11.63 10.59 8.69
C ALA A 203 10.11 10.33 8.79
N PHE A 204 9.32 11.03 7.98
CA PHE A 204 7.89 10.74 7.80
C PHE A 204 7.67 9.29 7.37
N TYR A 205 8.35 8.85 6.30
CA TYR A 205 8.15 7.51 5.77
C TYR A 205 8.73 6.40 6.66
N GLN A 206 9.74 6.69 7.48
CA GLN A 206 10.26 5.80 8.52
C GLN A 206 9.26 5.62 9.67
N ARG A 207 8.51 6.66 10.06
CA ARG A 207 7.39 6.49 10.99
C ARG A 207 6.28 5.67 10.36
N MET A 208 5.96 5.93 9.09
CA MET A 208 4.98 5.16 8.34
C MET A 208 5.39 3.68 8.18
N ASP A 209 6.68 3.34 8.07
CA ASP A 209 7.16 1.94 8.11
C ASP A 209 6.63 1.21 9.34
N LYS A 210 6.70 1.83 10.52
CA LYS A 210 6.19 1.24 11.77
C LYS A 210 4.67 1.03 11.73
N ARG A 211 3.92 1.86 10.99
CA ARG A 211 2.46 1.72 10.83
C ARG A 211 2.12 0.50 9.99
N PHE A 212 2.81 0.31 8.87
CA PHE A 212 2.67 -0.87 8.01
C PHE A 212 3.09 -2.15 8.75
N ASP A 213 4.22 -2.10 9.47
CA ASP A 213 4.69 -3.21 10.30
C ASP A 213 3.63 -3.61 11.34
N ALA A 214 3.06 -2.64 12.05
CA ALA A 214 2.03 -2.88 13.06
C ALA A 214 0.74 -3.47 12.44
N VAL A 215 0.30 -2.98 11.27
CA VAL A 215 -0.89 -3.49 10.57
C VAL A 215 -0.70 -4.97 10.23
N ASN A 216 0.42 -5.35 9.61
CA ASN A 216 0.70 -6.74 9.26
C ASN A 216 0.94 -7.63 10.49
N ALA A 217 1.60 -7.11 11.53
CA ALA A 217 1.79 -7.82 12.79
C ALA A 217 0.46 -8.10 13.52
N ALA A 218 -0.56 -7.29 13.30
CA ALA A 218 -1.93 -7.53 13.78
C ALA A 218 -2.73 -8.50 12.89
N GLY A 219 -2.15 -9.00 11.80
CA GLY A 219 -2.80 -9.93 10.87
C GLY A 219 -3.71 -9.25 9.84
N LEU A 220 -3.58 -7.94 9.71
CA LEU A 220 -4.38 -7.11 8.80
C LEU A 220 -3.54 -6.74 7.57
N ALA A 221 -4.18 -6.69 6.41
CA ALA A 221 -3.55 -6.15 5.20
C ALA A 221 -3.60 -4.61 5.23
N ALA A 222 -2.50 -3.97 4.86
CA ALA A 222 -2.49 -2.52 4.67
C ALA A 222 -3.18 -2.17 3.35
N ALA A 223 -4.11 -1.21 3.38
CA ALA A 223 -4.78 -0.69 2.19
C ALA A 223 -4.52 0.82 2.01
N PRO A 224 -3.27 1.22 1.70
CA PRO A 224 -2.91 2.62 1.60
C PRO A 224 -3.48 3.28 0.34
N VAL A 225 -3.96 4.50 0.50
CA VAL A 225 -4.22 5.42 -0.62
C VAL A 225 -2.95 6.21 -0.91
N LEU A 226 -2.34 5.94 -2.06
CA LEU A 226 -1.02 6.46 -2.42
C LEU A 226 -1.05 7.95 -2.81
N ALA A 227 -2.17 8.39 -3.40
CA ALA A 227 -2.36 9.77 -3.78
C ALA A 227 -3.85 10.17 -3.75
N TRP A 228 -4.26 10.88 -2.68
CA TRP A 228 -5.59 11.46 -2.63
C TRP A 228 -5.80 12.50 -3.74
N ALA A 229 -7.03 12.68 -4.23
CA ALA A 229 -7.32 13.46 -5.43
C ALA A 229 -8.66 14.22 -5.40
N VAL A 230 -9.17 14.61 -4.23
CA VAL A 230 -10.48 15.29 -4.07
C VAL A 230 -10.45 16.79 -4.43
N GLY A 231 -9.57 17.20 -5.34
CA GLY A 231 -9.55 18.56 -5.89
C GLY A 231 -8.97 19.62 -4.95
N ASN A 232 -8.30 19.23 -3.86
CA ASN A 232 -7.61 20.16 -2.96
C ASN A 232 -6.12 20.29 -3.31
N GLU A 233 -5.56 21.50 -3.16
CA GLU A 233 -4.14 21.79 -3.42
C GLU A 233 -3.14 21.07 -2.50
N LEU A 234 -3.61 20.53 -1.37
CA LEU A 234 -2.79 19.71 -0.47
C LEU A 234 -2.75 18.24 -0.90
N ASP A 235 -3.71 17.81 -1.72
CA ASP A 235 -3.81 16.42 -2.13
C ASP A 235 -2.90 16.16 -3.35
N PRO A 236 -1.92 15.23 -3.26
CA PRO A 236 -0.90 15.03 -4.29
C PRO A 236 -1.49 14.68 -5.66
N GLY A 237 -2.58 13.92 -5.71
CA GLY A 237 -3.25 13.52 -6.95
C GLY A 237 -3.87 14.69 -7.71
N THR A 238 -4.12 15.81 -7.03
CA THR A 238 -4.57 17.06 -7.62
C THR A 238 -3.41 18.02 -7.86
N SER A 239 -2.52 18.20 -6.88
CA SER A 239 -1.54 19.29 -6.89
C SER A 239 -0.25 19.01 -7.64
N LEU A 240 0.15 17.74 -7.75
CA LEU A 240 1.44 17.38 -8.37
C LEU A 240 1.31 17.20 -9.89
N PRO A 241 2.30 17.69 -10.65
CA PRO A 241 2.55 17.26 -12.03
C PRO A 241 2.67 15.72 -12.11
N GLU A 242 2.36 15.16 -13.27
CA GLU A 242 2.26 13.70 -13.45
C GLU A 242 3.58 12.96 -13.16
N ASP A 243 4.71 13.49 -13.61
CA ASP A 243 6.04 12.91 -13.38
C ASP A 243 6.40 12.89 -11.90
N GLN A 244 6.04 13.95 -11.17
CA GLN A 244 6.28 14.06 -9.73
C GLN A 244 5.34 13.16 -8.92
N LEU A 245 4.08 13.04 -9.36
CA LEU A 245 3.14 12.09 -8.78
C LEU A 245 3.59 10.63 -9.01
N LEU A 246 4.06 10.31 -10.22
CA LEU A 246 4.63 9.02 -10.57
C LEU A 246 5.83 8.70 -9.66
N LEU A 247 6.74 9.65 -9.48
CA LEU A 247 7.89 9.49 -8.60
C LEU A 247 7.48 9.18 -7.16
N LEU A 248 6.52 9.92 -6.62
CA LEU A 248 5.99 9.74 -5.27
C LEU A 248 5.33 8.36 -5.10
N VAL A 249 4.49 7.94 -6.05
CA VAL A 249 3.81 6.64 -6.04
C VAL A 249 4.82 5.50 -6.15
N ARG A 250 5.82 5.61 -7.04
CA ARG A 250 6.91 4.64 -7.18
C ARG A 250 7.70 4.50 -5.88
N TYR A 251 8.04 5.62 -5.24
CA TYR A 251 8.76 5.64 -3.97
C TYR A 251 7.99 4.87 -2.87
N GLN A 252 6.69 5.14 -2.72
CA GLN A 252 5.83 4.46 -1.75
C GLN A 252 5.70 2.95 -2.07
N ALA A 253 5.48 2.59 -3.33
CA ALA A 253 5.37 1.19 -3.76
C ALA A 253 6.67 0.41 -3.51
N ALA A 254 7.84 1.01 -3.77
CA ALA A 254 9.16 0.44 -3.49
C ALA A 254 9.36 0.21 -1.97
N ARG A 255 8.97 1.19 -1.16
CA ARG A 255 9.16 1.16 0.30
C ARG A 255 8.26 0.15 1.01
N TYR A 256 7.01 0.03 0.58
CA TYR A 256 6.00 -0.78 1.26
C TYR A 256 5.63 -2.09 0.56
N GLY A 257 6.09 -2.34 -0.67
CA GLY A 257 5.69 -3.53 -1.46
C GLY A 257 6.08 -4.89 -0.89
N ALA A 258 7.01 -4.95 0.07
CA ALA A 258 7.35 -6.18 0.79
C ALA A 258 6.37 -6.52 1.93
N HIS A 259 5.36 -5.68 2.19
CA HIS A 259 4.27 -5.96 3.13
C HIS A 259 3.15 -6.79 2.48
N ALA A 260 2.25 -7.31 3.31
CA ALA A 260 0.92 -7.71 2.88
C ALA A 260 0.06 -6.45 2.69
N VAL A 261 -0.03 -6.00 1.44
CA VAL A 261 -0.62 -4.73 1.04
C VAL A 261 -1.58 -4.92 -0.13
N VAL A 262 -2.62 -4.10 -0.18
CA VAL A 262 -3.49 -3.93 -1.34
C VAL A 262 -3.52 -2.45 -1.70
N TRP A 263 -3.14 -2.09 -2.92
CA TRP A 263 -2.92 -0.70 -3.29
C TRP A 263 -4.20 -0.01 -3.71
N ILE A 264 -4.40 1.21 -3.21
CA ILE A 264 -5.39 2.15 -3.74
C ILE A 264 -4.59 3.31 -4.33
N LEU A 265 -4.53 3.39 -5.67
CA LEU A 265 -3.65 4.35 -6.34
C LEU A 265 -4.14 5.79 -6.14
N GLY A 266 -5.41 6.06 -6.44
CA GLY A 266 -6.05 7.37 -6.26
C GLY A 266 -7.20 7.32 -5.27
N GLY A 267 -7.49 8.45 -4.59
CA GLY A 267 -8.59 8.56 -3.61
C GLY A 267 -9.58 9.69 -3.87
N ASP A 268 -10.87 9.35 -3.95
CA ASP A 268 -12.03 10.27 -3.95
C ASP A 268 -12.02 11.28 -5.10
N GLY A 269 -11.34 10.92 -6.19
CA GLY A 269 -11.21 11.75 -7.39
C GLY A 269 -12.31 11.49 -8.42
N ASN A 270 -12.50 12.46 -9.33
CA ASN A 270 -13.28 12.29 -10.56
C ASN A 270 -12.34 11.84 -11.69
N TYR A 271 -12.49 10.59 -12.12
CA TYR A 271 -11.63 9.97 -13.13
C TYR A 271 -12.34 9.81 -14.49
N ARG A 272 -13.36 10.60 -14.81
CA ARG A 272 -14.07 10.50 -16.09
C ARG A 272 -13.21 10.95 -17.27
N GLY A 273 -13.20 10.16 -18.36
CA GLY A 273 -12.57 10.52 -19.63
C GLY A 273 -11.08 10.81 -19.49
N GLU A 274 -10.61 11.91 -20.10
CA GLU A 274 -9.18 12.28 -20.13
C GLU A 274 -8.53 12.39 -18.74
N ARG A 275 -9.32 12.63 -17.68
CA ARG A 275 -8.81 12.64 -16.30
C ARG A 275 -8.25 11.28 -15.86
N ALA A 276 -8.70 10.17 -16.45
CA ALA A 276 -8.18 8.83 -16.16
C ALA A 276 -6.78 8.60 -16.76
N GLU A 277 -6.43 9.25 -17.87
CA GLU A 277 -5.23 8.92 -18.65
C GLU A 277 -3.94 9.08 -17.85
N LYS A 278 -3.85 10.13 -17.01
CA LYS A 278 -2.76 10.31 -16.05
C LYS A 278 -2.58 9.08 -15.14
N TRP A 279 -3.68 8.56 -14.60
CA TRP A 279 -3.67 7.44 -13.67
C TRP A 279 -3.36 6.11 -14.37
N LYS A 280 -3.83 5.91 -15.61
CA LYS A 280 -3.46 4.76 -16.45
C LYS A 280 -1.95 4.69 -16.68
N ARG A 281 -1.33 5.82 -17.04
CA ARG A 281 0.12 5.90 -17.24
C ARG A 281 0.90 5.63 -15.95
N ILE A 282 0.51 6.24 -14.83
CA ILE A 282 1.13 5.99 -13.52
C ILE A 282 0.98 4.51 -13.13
N GLY A 283 -0.22 3.94 -13.27
CA GLY A 283 -0.49 2.56 -12.90
C GLY A 283 0.36 1.56 -13.68
N ARG A 284 0.46 1.72 -15.01
CA ARG A 284 1.35 0.91 -15.86
C ARG A 284 2.82 1.08 -15.47
N ALA A 285 3.25 2.32 -15.22
CA ALA A 285 4.65 2.61 -14.91
C ALA A 285 5.12 2.06 -13.55
N VAL A 286 4.22 2.00 -12.56
CA VAL A 286 4.55 1.56 -11.19
C VAL A 286 4.26 0.08 -10.98
N PHE A 287 3.13 -0.42 -11.47
CA PHE A 287 2.65 -1.77 -11.15
C PHE A 287 2.78 -2.76 -12.32
N GLY A 288 2.96 -2.27 -13.55
CA GLY A 288 3.11 -3.10 -14.75
C GLY A 288 1.90 -3.97 -15.06
N ASP A 289 2.12 -5.05 -15.81
CA ASP A 289 1.02 -5.87 -16.31
C ASP A 289 0.56 -6.97 -15.34
N ARG A 290 1.41 -7.33 -14.39
CA ARG A 290 1.14 -8.40 -13.41
C ARG A 290 1.63 -7.96 -12.03
N PRO A 291 0.92 -7.05 -11.38
CA PRO A 291 1.31 -6.58 -10.06
C PRO A 291 1.41 -7.73 -9.06
N ALA A 292 2.43 -7.73 -8.21
CA ALA A 292 2.60 -8.73 -7.15
C ALA A 292 1.58 -8.61 -6.00
N ARG A 293 0.82 -7.51 -6.00
CA ARG A 293 -0.20 -7.13 -5.01
C ARG A 293 -1.38 -6.51 -5.74
N PRO A 294 -2.64 -6.75 -5.36
CA PRO A 294 -3.79 -6.14 -6.02
C PRO A 294 -3.72 -4.61 -5.98
N VAL A 295 -4.21 -3.97 -7.04
CA VAL A 295 -4.29 -2.50 -7.17
C VAL A 295 -5.69 -2.12 -7.61
N THR A 296 -6.20 -1.01 -7.07
CA THR A 296 -7.47 -0.41 -7.48
C THR A 296 -7.40 1.12 -7.48
N MET A 297 -8.53 1.75 -7.79
CA MET A 297 -8.81 3.17 -7.65
C MET A 297 -9.96 3.36 -6.66
N HIS A 298 -9.88 4.38 -5.80
CA HIS A 298 -10.99 4.81 -4.95
C HIS A 298 -11.65 6.04 -5.56
N MET A 299 -12.86 5.86 -6.09
CA MET A 299 -13.61 6.88 -6.82
C MET A 299 -14.38 7.81 -5.89
N ASN A 300 -14.73 9.00 -6.38
CA ASN A 300 -15.63 9.89 -5.65
C ASN A 300 -17.03 9.29 -5.44
N GLY A 301 -17.78 9.84 -4.48
CA GLY A 301 -19.13 9.39 -4.14
C GLY A 301 -20.05 9.21 -5.34
N GLN A 302 -20.58 7.99 -5.48
CA GLN A 302 -21.43 7.54 -6.59
C GLN A 302 -20.82 7.71 -8.00
N GLY A 303 -19.51 7.89 -8.08
CA GLY A 303 -18.73 7.80 -9.31
C GLY A 303 -18.63 6.35 -9.77
N TRP A 304 -18.76 6.12 -11.09
CA TRP A 304 -18.47 4.83 -11.71
C TRP A 304 -17.62 5.04 -12.95
N TYR A 305 -16.31 4.83 -12.79
CA TYR A 305 -15.30 5.03 -13.83
C TYR A 305 -14.60 3.71 -14.20
N VAL A 306 -15.19 2.57 -13.82
CA VAL A 306 -14.64 1.24 -14.12
C VAL A 306 -14.38 1.03 -15.62
N PRO A 307 -15.23 1.49 -16.56
CA PRO A 307 -14.94 1.36 -17.99
C PRO A 307 -13.62 1.99 -18.43
N GLU A 308 -13.14 3.04 -17.73
CA GLU A 308 -11.87 3.68 -18.03
C GLU A 308 -10.68 2.77 -17.69
N PHE A 309 -10.78 1.98 -16.61
CA PHE A 309 -9.67 1.21 -16.05
C PHE A 309 -9.77 -0.29 -16.26
N ARG A 310 -10.93 -0.83 -16.68
CA ARG A 310 -11.15 -2.29 -16.78
C ARG A 310 -10.15 -3.01 -17.68
N GLY A 311 -9.69 -2.35 -18.74
CA GLY A 311 -8.67 -2.88 -19.65
C GLY A 311 -7.24 -2.72 -19.16
N GLU A 312 -7.00 -2.01 -18.06
CA GLU A 312 -5.67 -1.82 -17.50
C GLU A 312 -5.20 -3.09 -16.78
N PRO A 313 -4.03 -3.64 -17.14
CA PRO A 313 -3.58 -4.91 -16.58
C PRO A 313 -3.19 -4.79 -15.09
N TRP A 314 -2.86 -3.58 -14.63
CA TRP A 314 -2.63 -3.31 -13.21
C TRP A 314 -3.92 -3.20 -12.39
N PHE A 315 -5.07 -2.90 -12.99
CA PHE A 315 -6.34 -2.70 -12.28
C PHE A 315 -6.96 -4.06 -11.92
N GLY A 316 -6.70 -4.50 -10.68
CA GLY A 316 -6.98 -5.87 -10.24
C GLY A 316 -8.39 -6.09 -9.71
N PHE A 317 -9.05 -5.04 -9.20
CA PHE A 317 -10.42 -5.13 -8.68
C PHE A 317 -11.11 -3.77 -8.71
N VAL A 318 -12.44 -3.77 -8.69
CA VAL A 318 -13.28 -2.57 -8.65
C VAL A 318 -13.43 -2.10 -7.21
N GLY A 319 -12.92 -0.90 -6.95
CA GLY A 319 -13.24 -0.11 -5.77
C GLY A 319 -14.25 0.99 -6.11
N TYR A 320 -15.32 1.11 -5.32
CA TYR A 320 -16.30 2.19 -5.47
C TYR A 320 -16.74 2.79 -4.13
N GLN A 321 -17.34 3.98 -4.18
CA GLN A 321 -17.89 4.69 -3.04
C GLN A 321 -19.39 4.89 -3.23
N SER A 322 -20.20 4.32 -2.33
CA SER A 322 -21.66 4.55 -2.32
C SER A 322 -22.10 5.65 -1.35
N GLY A 323 -21.28 5.97 -0.36
CA GLY A 323 -21.59 6.89 0.72
C GLY A 323 -21.58 8.37 0.31
N HIS A 324 -22.04 9.29 1.16
CA HIS A 324 -22.74 9.08 2.44
C HIS A 324 -24.24 9.47 2.33
N GLY A 325 -24.85 9.20 1.18
CA GLY A 325 -26.27 9.46 0.96
C GLY A 325 -27.19 8.41 1.57
N ASP A 326 -28.41 8.82 1.95
CA ASP A 326 -29.44 7.98 2.58
C ASP A 326 -30.81 8.02 1.90
N SER A 327 -30.96 8.79 0.83
CA SER A 327 -32.18 8.81 -0.01
C SER A 327 -32.42 7.50 -0.78
N ASP A 328 -33.67 7.25 -1.18
CA ASP A 328 -34.03 6.12 -2.05
C ASP A 328 -33.22 6.09 -3.35
N LYS A 329 -32.94 7.26 -3.93
CA LYS A 329 -32.07 7.37 -5.13
C LYS A 329 -30.64 6.90 -4.85
N ALA A 330 -30.10 7.20 -3.66
CA ALA A 330 -28.77 6.74 -3.28
C ALA A 330 -28.73 5.21 -3.11
N LEU A 331 -29.78 4.65 -2.51
CA LEU A 331 -29.96 3.22 -2.35
C LEU A 331 -30.12 2.51 -3.71
N GLN A 332 -30.98 3.03 -4.59
CA GLN A 332 -31.19 2.51 -5.95
C GLN A 332 -29.90 2.51 -6.76
N TRP A 333 -29.07 3.54 -6.66
CA TRP A 333 -27.77 3.56 -7.34
C TRP A 333 -26.87 2.39 -6.91
N ASN A 334 -26.87 2.03 -5.62
CA ASN A 334 -26.06 0.90 -5.14
C ASN A 334 -26.64 -0.45 -5.59
N VAL A 335 -27.96 -0.64 -5.52
CA VAL A 335 -28.59 -1.97 -5.70
C VAL A 335 -29.14 -2.26 -7.09
N LEU A 336 -29.36 -1.24 -7.91
CA LEU A 336 -29.82 -1.35 -9.30
C LEU A 336 -28.88 -0.69 -10.30
N GLY A 337 -27.92 0.10 -9.82
CA GLY A 337 -26.99 0.84 -10.66
C GLY A 337 -25.75 0.02 -11.05
N PRO A 338 -24.66 0.71 -11.41
CA PRO A 338 -23.46 0.06 -11.96
C PRO A 338 -22.87 -1.08 -11.11
N PRO A 339 -22.80 -1.00 -9.75
CA PRO A 339 -22.30 -2.11 -8.94
C PRO A 339 -23.07 -3.42 -9.13
N ALA A 340 -24.39 -3.35 -9.37
CA ALA A 340 -25.25 -4.51 -9.54
C ALA A 340 -25.28 -5.07 -10.98
N ALA A 341 -24.78 -4.31 -11.95
CA ALA A 341 -24.88 -4.62 -13.37
C ALA A 341 -23.54 -4.93 -14.05
N ASP A 342 -22.52 -4.10 -13.78
CA ASP A 342 -21.26 -4.09 -14.55
C ASP A 342 -20.26 -5.17 -14.10
N TRP A 343 -20.56 -5.93 -13.03
CA TRP A 343 -19.75 -7.08 -12.62
C TRP A 343 -19.71 -8.18 -13.69
N LYS A 344 -20.69 -8.23 -14.59
CA LYS A 344 -20.80 -9.20 -15.70
C LYS A 344 -19.91 -8.85 -16.91
N THR A 345 -19.30 -7.67 -16.90
CA THR A 345 -18.49 -7.18 -18.03
C THR A 345 -17.09 -7.77 -17.96
N GLU A 346 -16.60 -8.31 -19.08
CA GLU A 346 -15.24 -8.85 -19.19
C GLU A 346 -14.18 -7.74 -19.39
N PRO A 347 -12.94 -7.91 -18.90
CA PRO A 347 -12.53 -8.92 -17.93
C PRO A 347 -13.27 -8.78 -16.59
N HIS A 348 -13.68 -9.91 -16.02
CA HIS A 348 -14.24 -9.93 -14.67
C HIS A 348 -13.25 -9.40 -13.63
N LEU A 349 -13.80 -8.72 -12.63
CA LEU A 349 -13.06 -8.08 -11.54
C LEU A 349 -13.85 -8.26 -10.24
N PRO A 350 -13.19 -8.52 -9.09
CA PRO A 350 -13.85 -8.47 -7.80
C PRO A 350 -14.42 -7.06 -7.57
N VAL A 351 -15.61 -6.96 -6.96
CA VAL A 351 -16.28 -5.66 -6.72
C VAL A 351 -16.40 -5.41 -5.22
N ILE A 352 -15.86 -4.28 -4.76
CA ILE A 352 -15.78 -3.93 -3.34
C ILE A 352 -16.23 -2.48 -3.15
N ASN A 353 -17.20 -2.29 -2.25
CA ASN A 353 -17.56 -0.96 -1.77
C ASN A 353 -16.53 -0.52 -0.72
N LEU A 354 -15.63 0.37 -1.12
CA LEU A 354 -14.52 0.86 -0.29
C LEU A 354 -14.95 1.97 0.66
N GLU A 355 -16.10 2.59 0.41
CA GLU A 355 -16.63 3.67 1.24
C GLU A 355 -18.17 3.74 1.14
N PRO A 356 -18.88 2.92 1.93
CA PRO A 356 -20.29 3.12 2.20
C PRO A 356 -20.51 4.31 3.15
N ASN A 357 -21.77 4.52 3.53
CA ASN A 357 -22.11 5.50 4.55
C ASN A 357 -21.42 5.16 5.89
N TYR A 358 -20.80 6.15 6.52
CA TYR A 358 -20.10 5.97 7.78
C TYR A 358 -21.05 6.09 8.97
N GLU A 359 -20.84 5.26 9.99
CA GLU A 359 -21.62 5.33 11.22
C GLU A 359 -21.43 6.69 11.91
N ALA A 360 -22.50 7.25 12.45
CA ALA A 360 -22.59 8.57 13.09
C ALA A 360 -22.27 9.80 12.21
N HIS A 361 -21.82 9.61 10.97
CA HIS A 361 -21.65 10.69 10.01
C HIS A 361 -23.00 11.30 9.63
N VAL A 362 -23.08 12.62 9.42
CA VAL A 362 -24.32 13.27 8.97
C VAL A 362 -24.62 12.90 7.52
N ALA A 363 -25.79 12.29 7.27
CA ALA A 363 -26.18 11.88 5.93
C ALA A 363 -26.42 13.08 5.00
N TYR A 364 -26.12 12.92 3.71
CA TYR A 364 -26.19 14.02 2.75
C TYR A 364 -27.60 14.58 2.54
N GLN A 365 -28.65 13.75 2.58
CA GLN A 365 -30.02 14.19 2.31
C GLN A 365 -30.81 14.47 3.59
N SER A 366 -30.95 13.50 4.50
CA SER A 366 -31.73 13.71 5.73
C SER A 366 -31.09 14.67 6.73
N LYS A 367 -29.78 14.90 6.60
CA LYS A 367 -28.97 15.66 7.57
C LYS A 367 -29.03 15.07 8.99
N GLN A 368 -29.33 13.78 9.11
CA GLN A 368 -29.31 13.06 10.38
C GLN A 368 -28.06 12.18 10.51
N PRO A 369 -27.59 11.89 11.73
CA PRO A 369 -26.55 10.91 11.95
C PRO A 369 -26.92 9.54 11.38
N ILE A 370 -26.03 8.96 10.60
CA ILE A 370 -26.20 7.62 10.01
C ILE A 370 -26.12 6.57 11.13
N SER A 371 -27.20 5.80 11.30
CA SER A 371 -27.28 4.76 12.32
C SER A 371 -26.49 3.49 11.96
N ALA A 372 -26.10 2.72 12.98
CA ALA A 372 -25.55 1.37 12.82
C ALA A 372 -26.40 0.46 11.91
N ARG A 373 -27.73 0.61 11.96
CA ARG A 373 -28.66 -0.14 11.09
C ARG A 373 -28.48 0.26 9.62
N ALA A 374 -28.33 1.55 9.34
CA ALA A 374 -28.13 2.05 7.98
C ALA A 374 -26.79 1.57 7.41
N VAL A 375 -25.73 1.53 8.23
CA VAL A 375 -24.42 1.00 7.83
C VAL A 375 -24.50 -0.49 7.52
N ARG A 376 -25.11 -1.30 8.40
CA ARG A 376 -25.30 -2.74 8.14
C ARG A 376 -26.09 -2.99 6.87
N ARG A 377 -27.15 -2.21 6.61
CA ARG A 377 -27.93 -2.31 5.37
C ARG A 377 -27.08 -2.03 4.14
N ALA A 378 -26.32 -0.93 4.14
CA ALA A 378 -25.45 -0.59 3.02
C ALA A 378 -24.38 -1.67 2.79
N ALA A 379 -23.77 -2.17 3.86
CA ALA A 379 -22.77 -3.21 3.78
C ALA A 379 -23.31 -4.52 3.18
N TRP A 380 -24.44 -5.01 3.69
CA TRP A 380 -25.07 -6.23 3.17
C TRP A 380 -25.50 -6.07 1.71
N TRP A 381 -26.06 -4.93 1.33
CA TRP A 381 -26.42 -4.70 -0.06
C TRP A 381 -25.20 -4.69 -0.98
N SER A 382 -24.11 -4.03 -0.60
CA SER A 382 -22.88 -4.07 -1.39
C SER A 382 -22.31 -5.48 -1.59
N VAL A 383 -22.42 -6.33 -0.58
CA VAL A 383 -21.97 -7.73 -0.65
C VAL A 383 -22.89 -8.60 -1.52
N LEU A 384 -24.18 -8.28 -1.61
CA LEU A 384 -25.20 -9.11 -2.27
C LEU A 384 -25.52 -8.70 -3.72
N VAL A 385 -25.11 -7.50 -4.17
CA VAL A 385 -25.44 -7.00 -5.52
C VAL A 385 -24.50 -7.50 -6.61
N SER A 386 -23.35 -8.05 -6.24
CA SER A 386 -22.32 -8.57 -7.14
C SER A 386 -21.64 -9.80 -6.50
N PRO A 387 -20.85 -10.59 -7.25
CA PRO A 387 -20.08 -11.69 -6.68
C PRO A 387 -19.26 -11.21 -5.47
N THR A 388 -19.45 -11.88 -4.35
CA THR A 388 -18.97 -11.42 -3.05
C THR A 388 -17.44 -11.36 -2.99
N ALA A 389 -16.88 -10.16 -2.89
CA ALA A 389 -15.44 -9.94 -2.70
C ALA A 389 -15.10 -9.21 -1.40
N GLY A 390 -15.99 -8.34 -0.93
CA GLY A 390 -15.83 -7.67 0.36
C GLY A 390 -16.57 -6.35 0.49
N VAL A 391 -16.34 -5.69 1.63
CA VAL A 391 -16.89 -4.38 1.96
C VAL A 391 -16.01 -3.67 3.00
N THR A 392 -16.00 -2.35 2.97
CA THR A 392 -15.35 -1.52 3.98
C THR A 392 -16.39 -0.92 4.93
N TYR A 393 -16.07 -0.89 6.22
CA TYR A 393 -16.80 -0.12 7.23
C TYR A 393 -16.08 1.21 7.48
N GLY A 394 -16.82 2.22 7.92
CA GLY A 394 -16.22 3.44 8.47
C GLY A 394 -17.13 4.09 9.49
N CYS A 395 -16.54 4.90 10.34
CA CYS A 395 -17.22 5.56 11.45
C CYS A 395 -16.67 6.96 11.67
N HIS A 396 -17.56 7.91 11.95
CA HIS A 396 -17.19 9.25 12.35
C HIS A 396 -16.29 9.22 13.60
N GLY A 397 -15.31 10.13 13.67
CA GLY A 397 -14.26 10.12 14.69
C GLY A 397 -13.06 9.22 14.36
N ILE A 398 -13.28 8.00 13.85
CA ILE A 398 -12.17 7.08 13.50
C ILE A 398 -11.50 7.47 12.18
N TRP A 399 -12.28 7.70 11.12
CA TRP A 399 -11.70 7.97 9.79
C TRP A 399 -10.76 9.20 9.80
N SER A 400 -11.11 10.23 10.57
CA SER A 400 -10.33 11.46 10.71
C SER A 400 -9.39 11.46 11.91
N TRP A 401 -9.39 10.39 12.71
CA TRP A 401 -8.59 10.22 13.92
C TRP A 401 -8.76 11.35 14.95
N GLN A 402 -10.01 11.62 15.32
CA GLN A 402 -10.36 12.63 16.33
C GLN A 402 -9.94 12.19 17.73
N LYS A 403 -9.29 13.08 18.48
CA LYS A 403 -8.97 12.89 19.90
C LYS A 403 -10.02 13.49 20.84
N GLU A 404 -10.81 14.44 20.33
CA GLU A 404 -11.84 15.15 21.08
C GLU A 404 -13.12 15.21 20.24
N ALA A 405 -14.26 15.38 20.91
CA ALA A 405 -15.52 15.58 20.20
C ALA A 405 -15.48 16.90 19.41
N GLY A 406 -15.79 16.83 18.12
CA GLY A 406 -15.72 18.00 17.26
C GLY A 406 -15.95 17.65 15.80
N VAL A 407 -15.97 18.68 14.97
CA VAL A 407 -16.15 18.53 13.53
C VAL A 407 -14.78 18.32 12.87
N PRO A 408 -14.61 17.28 12.03
CA PRO A 408 -13.34 17.06 11.37
C PRO A 408 -12.89 18.25 10.53
N ARG A 409 -11.59 18.53 10.56
CA ARG A 409 -10.98 19.61 9.79
C ARG A 409 -11.38 19.49 8.31
N ALA A 410 -11.73 20.63 7.70
CA ALA A 410 -12.14 20.71 6.29
C ALA A 410 -13.35 19.80 5.95
N HIS A 411 -14.15 19.43 6.95
CA HIS A 411 -15.35 18.60 6.81
C HIS A 411 -16.52 19.14 7.67
N PRO A 412 -16.95 20.41 7.48
CA PRO A 412 -17.84 21.11 8.42
C PRO A 412 -19.28 20.56 8.51
N ASN A 413 -19.69 19.71 7.58
CA ASN A 413 -21.10 19.34 7.37
C ASN A 413 -21.37 17.86 7.72
N THR A 414 -20.59 17.26 8.63
CA THR A 414 -20.52 15.80 8.79
C THR A 414 -20.43 15.28 10.19
#